data_AF-A0ABD0WNV7-F1
#
_entry.id   AF-A0ABD0WNV7-F1
#
_cell.length_a   1.000
_cell.length_b   1.000
_cell.length_c   1.000
_cell.angle_alpha   90.00
_cell.angle_beta   90.00
_cell.angle_gamma   90.00
#
_symmetry.space_group_name_H-M   'P 1'
#
loop_
_entity.id
_entity.type
_entity.pdbx_description
1 polymer ?
#
loop_
_entity_poly.entity_id
_entity_poly.type
_entity_poly.pdbx_seq_one_letter_code
_entity_poly.pdbx_strand_id
1 'polypeptide(L)'
;MVKDQIKQLEEPAIKKLKDISDAVRKVLIQLAQSSFIGYPNLVKLAKTKIEAIKQVNESAAESMLRTQFKMELIVYTQDSTYSHSLNEMKKEDEESQEEIEPQRSILFSTDNNATLQEMMLHLKSYYSIASQRLADQIPLVIRYMLLQESAAQLQREMLQMLQDKENVEQLLKEDCDIGHKRAGLQNKLKRLMMARSYLVEF
;
A
#
# COMPACT_ATOMS: atom_id res chain seq x y z
N MET A 1 -14.49 -16.04 -20.42
CA MET A 1 -14.78 -16.45 -19.03
C MET A 1 -13.68 -16.04 -18.06
N VAL A 2 -12.53 -16.74 -17.98
CA VAL A 2 -11.46 -16.41 -17.00
C VAL A 2 -10.90 -15.00 -17.20
N LYS A 3 -10.64 -14.62 -18.45
CA LYS A 3 -10.17 -13.27 -18.80
C LYS A 3 -11.17 -12.16 -18.39
N ASP A 4 -12.47 -12.45 -18.46
CA ASP A 4 -13.51 -11.47 -18.11
C ASP A 4 -13.61 -11.30 -16.60
N GLN A 5 -13.46 -12.39 -15.85
CA GLN A 5 -13.37 -12.35 -14.38
C GLN A 5 -12.15 -11.56 -13.91
N ILE A 6 -10.98 -11.77 -14.54
CA ILE A 6 -9.75 -11.02 -14.21
C ILE A 6 -9.92 -9.52 -14.49
N LYS A 7 -10.57 -9.14 -15.60
CA LYS A 7 -10.86 -7.72 -15.90
C LYS A 7 -11.73 -7.06 -14.84
N GLN A 8 -12.69 -7.79 -14.26
CA GLN A 8 -13.56 -7.26 -13.21
C GLN A 8 -12.79 -6.93 -11.91
N LEU A 9 -11.62 -7.54 -11.70
CA LEU A 9 -10.78 -7.30 -10.52
C LEU A 9 -9.88 -6.05 -10.64
N GLU A 10 -9.76 -5.47 -11.84
CA GLU A 10 -8.90 -4.31 -12.07
C GLU A 10 -9.40 -3.06 -11.31
N GLU A 11 -10.67 -2.71 -11.47
CA GLU A 11 -11.24 -1.50 -10.86
C GLU A 11 -11.29 -1.58 -9.31
N PRO A 12 -11.69 -2.71 -8.68
CA PRO A 12 -11.59 -2.88 -7.23
C PRO A 12 -10.16 -2.72 -6.70
N ALA A 13 -9.15 -3.22 -7.42
CA ALA A 13 -7.75 -3.10 -7.02
C ALA A 13 -7.28 -1.64 -7.06
N ILE A 14 -7.62 -0.89 -8.11
CA ILE A 14 -7.30 0.53 -8.24
C ILE A 14 -8.02 1.34 -7.16
N LYS A 15 -9.28 1.05 -6.87
CA LYS A 15 -10.00 1.70 -5.77
C LYS A 15 -9.32 1.46 -4.43
N LYS A 16 -8.89 0.23 -4.16
CA LYS A 16 -8.17 -0.11 -2.92
C LYS A 16 -6.82 0.61 -2.81
N LEU A 17 -6.09 0.72 -3.93
CA LEU A 17 -4.85 1.51 -4.01
C LEU A 17 -5.11 2.97 -3.57
N LYS A 18 -6.17 3.60 -4.10
CA LYS A 18 -6.53 5.00 -3.75
C LYS A 18 -6.93 5.16 -2.29
N ASP A 19 -7.73 4.24 -1.75
CA ASP A 19 -8.10 4.23 -0.32
C ASP A 19 -6.84 4.20 0.58
N ILE A 20 -5.88 3.33 0.24
CA ILE A 20 -4.63 3.18 1.00
C ILE A 20 -3.74 4.42 0.83
N SER A 21 -3.64 4.96 -0.39
CA SER A 21 -2.91 6.20 -0.68
C SER A 21 -3.39 7.36 0.19
N ASP A 22 -4.71 7.51 0.33
CA ASP A 22 -5.30 8.53 1.20
C ASP A 22 -5.05 8.26 2.69
N ALA A 23 -5.04 7.00 3.12
CA ALA A 23 -4.69 6.65 4.49
C ALA A 23 -3.24 6.99 4.82
N VAL A 24 -2.29 6.62 3.95
CA VAL A 24 -0.86 6.93 4.10
C VAL A 24 -0.64 8.43 4.15
N ARG A 25 -1.26 9.18 3.24
CA ARG A 25 -1.21 10.65 3.21
C ARG A 25 -1.65 11.26 4.53
N LYS A 26 -2.77 10.82 5.11
CA LYS A 26 -3.28 11.32 6.40
C LYS A 26 -2.27 11.07 7.52
N VAL A 27 -1.70 9.87 7.60
CA VAL A 27 -0.71 9.51 8.63
C VAL A 27 0.57 10.36 8.48
N LEU A 28 1.07 10.54 7.26
CA LEU A 28 2.27 11.36 7.01
C LEU A 28 2.03 12.84 7.36
N ILE A 29 0.85 13.37 7.03
CA ILE A 29 0.47 14.74 7.39
C ILE A 29 0.40 14.91 8.92
N GLN A 30 -0.22 13.96 9.62
CA GLN A 30 -0.30 13.97 11.08
C GLN A 30 1.09 13.92 11.70
N LEU A 31 1.98 13.06 11.18
CA LEU A 31 3.36 12.97 11.63
C LEU A 31 4.12 14.28 11.41
N ALA A 32 3.94 14.94 10.26
CA ALA A 32 4.56 16.24 10.00
C ALA A 32 4.05 17.31 10.99
N GLN A 33 2.75 17.31 11.29
CA GLN A 33 2.18 18.24 12.26
C GLN A 33 2.70 18.02 13.68
N SER A 34 2.83 16.77 14.13
CA SER A 34 3.34 16.46 15.48
C SER A 34 4.84 16.70 15.61
N SER A 35 5.61 16.55 14.52
CA SER A 35 7.06 16.70 14.55
C SER A 35 7.50 18.17 14.46
N PHE A 36 6.71 19.03 13.80
CA PHE A 36 7.10 20.42 13.49
C PHE A 36 6.13 21.47 14.10
N ILE A 37 5.55 21.19 15.28
CA ILE A 37 4.53 22.04 15.96
C ILE A 37 4.97 23.52 16.08
N GLY A 38 6.27 23.79 16.19
CA GLY A 38 6.85 25.13 16.30
C GLY A 38 7.11 25.87 15.00
N TYR A 39 7.04 25.20 13.85
CA TYR A 39 7.56 25.71 12.58
C TYR A 39 6.47 25.65 11.48
N PRO A 40 5.56 26.64 11.43
CA PRO A 40 4.41 26.60 10.53
C PRO A 40 4.80 26.58 9.05
N ASN A 41 5.87 27.27 8.66
CA ASN A 41 6.37 27.28 7.29
C ASN A 41 6.89 25.90 6.87
N LEU A 42 7.65 25.23 7.75
CA LEU A 42 8.12 23.87 7.53
C LEU A 42 6.98 22.87 7.43
N VAL A 43 5.96 22.96 8.31
CA VAL A 43 4.76 22.11 8.22
C VAL A 43 4.05 22.30 6.89
N LYS A 44 3.85 23.55 6.45
CA LYS A 44 3.18 23.85 5.18
C LYS A 44 3.93 23.23 4.01
N LEU A 45 5.25 23.40 3.96
CA LEU A 45 6.07 22.85 2.89
C LEU A 45 6.08 21.32 2.93
N ALA A 46 6.26 20.71 4.10
CA ALA A 46 6.20 19.25 4.26
C ALA A 46 4.87 18.67 3.77
N LYS A 47 3.74 19.33 4.06
CA LYS A 47 2.43 18.93 3.53
C LYS A 47 2.38 18.99 2.00
N THR A 48 2.87 20.07 1.39
CA THR A 48 2.89 20.18 -0.09
C THR A 48 3.75 19.10 -0.73
N LYS A 49 4.86 18.74 -0.09
CA LYS A 49 5.75 17.66 -0.54
C LYS A 49 5.10 16.29 -0.43
N ILE A 50 4.44 16.01 0.69
CA ILE A 50 3.67 14.76 0.89
C ILE A 50 2.59 14.62 -0.19
N GLU A 51 1.85 15.69 -0.51
CA GLU A 51 0.81 15.66 -1.56
C GLU A 51 1.41 15.41 -2.96
N ALA A 52 2.54 16.05 -3.29
CA ALA A 52 3.22 15.85 -4.56
C ALA A 52 3.72 14.40 -4.72
N ILE A 53 4.38 13.87 -3.69
CA ILE A 53 4.88 12.48 -3.67
C ILE A 53 3.73 11.49 -3.78
N LYS A 54 2.63 11.74 -3.05
CA LYS A 54 1.40 10.94 -3.14
C LYS A 54 0.92 10.83 -4.58
N GLN A 55 0.80 11.95 -5.29
CA GLN A 55 0.31 11.96 -6.67
C GLN A 55 1.22 11.18 -7.62
N VAL A 56 2.55 11.35 -7.52
CA VAL A 56 3.52 10.66 -8.38
C VAL A 56 3.47 9.16 -8.13
N ASN A 57 3.56 8.73 -6.87
CA ASN A 57 3.64 7.31 -6.53
C ASN A 57 2.31 6.58 -6.71
N GLU A 58 1.17 7.24 -6.47
CA GLU A 58 -0.16 6.70 -6.77
C GLU A 58 -0.32 6.47 -8.28
N SER A 59 0.06 7.44 -9.12
CA SER A 59 -0.01 7.29 -10.58
C SER A 59 0.91 6.18 -11.09
N ALA A 60 2.12 6.07 -10.53
CA ALA A 60 3.06 5.01 -10.91
C ALA A 60 2.56 3.63 -10.48
N ALA A 61 2.01 3.50 -9.27
CA ALA A 61 1.40 2.27 -8.78
C ALA A 61 0.16 1.86 -9.61
N GLU A 62 -0.69 2.82 -9.98
CA GLU A 62 -1.85 2.57 -10.85
C GLU A 62 -1.40 2.02 -12.21
N SER A 63 -0.36 2.61 -12.81
CA SER A 63 0.22 2.13 -14.07
C SER A 63 0.78 0.71 -13.96
N MET A 64 1.49 0.41 -12.87
CA MET A 64 2.03 -0.94 -12.61
C MET A 64 0.92 -1.97 -12.45
N LEU A 65 -0.12 -1.67 -11.66
CA LEU A 65 -1.27 -2.58 -11.48
C LEU A 65 -2.00 -2.82 -12.80
N ARG A 66 -2.28 -1.77 -13.59
CA ARG A 66 -2.88 -1.93 -14.92
C ARG A 66 -2.04 -2.80 -15.85
N THR A 67 -0.72 -2.64 -15.78
CA THR A 67 0.20 -3.48 -16.55
C THR A 67 0.16 -4.93 -16.08
N GLN A 68 0.11 -5.18 -14.77
CA GLN A 68 -0.08 -6.53 -14.22
C GLN A 68 -1.36 -7.16 -14.74
N PHE A 69 -2.50 -6.46 -14.69
CA PHE A 69 -3.77 -6.98 -15.22
C PHE A 69 -3.68 -7.29 -16.72
N LYS A 70 -3.03 -6.45 -17.53
CA LYS A 70 -2.80 -6.74 -18.96
C LYS A 70 -1.97 -8.01 -19.17
N MET A 71 -0.96 -8.25 -18.33
CA MET A 71 -0.15 -9.48 -18.39
C MET A 71 -0.97 -10.72 -18.00
N GLU A 72 -1.86 -10.63 -17.02
CA GLU A 72 -2.74 -11.75 -16.62
C GLU A 72 -3.75 -12.18 -17.70
N LEU A 73 -4.00 -11.32 -18.70
CA LEU A 73 -4.83 -11.68 -19.87
C LEU A 73 -4.10 -12.61 -20.86
N ILE A 74 -2.78 -12.75 -20.73
CA ILE A 74 -1.97 -13.71 -21.48
C ILE A 74 -2.00 -15.02 -20.69
N VAL A 75 -2.51 -16.09 -21.32
CA VAL A 75 -2.62 -17.40 -20.66
C VAL A 75 -1.23 -18.03 -20.59
N TYR A 76 -0.63 -18.02 -19.41
CA TYR A 76 0.67 -18.61 -19.16
C TYR A 76 0.77 -19.15 -17.73
N THR A 77 1.32 -20.36 -17.59
CA THR A 77 1.63 -20.99 -16.31
C THR A 77 2.77 -21.98 -16.50
N GLN A 78 3.55 -22.24 -15.45
CA GLN A 78 4.54 -23.31 -15.45
C GLN A 78 3.86 -24.67 -15.28
N ASP A 79 4.41 -25.71 -15.91
CA ASP A 79 3.86 -27.07 -15.91
C ASP A 79 3.75 -27.65 -14.51
N SER A 80 4.72 -27.39 -13.63
CA SER A 80 4.71 -27.86 -12.24
C SER A 80 3.55 -27.25 -11.45
N THR A 81 3.39 -25.93 -11.50
CA THR A 81 2.31 -25.19 -10.83
C THR A 81 0.95 -25.58 -11.36
N TYR A 82 0.85 -25.72 -12.68
CA TYR A 82 -0.37 -26.13 -13.35
C TYR A 82 -0.77 -27.56 -12.99
N SER A 83 0.15 -28.51 -13.08
CA SER A 83 -0.12 -29.92 -12.76
C SER A 83 -0.51 -30.09 -11.31
N HIS A 84 0.11 -29.33 -10.39
CA HIS A 84 -0.25 -29.33 -8.98
C HIS A 84 -1.67 -28.83 -8.77
N SER A 85 -1.98 -27.61 -9.23
CA SER A 85 -3.32 -27.01 -9.09
C SER A 85 -4.41 -27.85 -9.76
N LEU A 86 -4.12 -28.45 -10.92
CA LEU A 86 -5.06 -29.31 -11.62
C LEU A 86 -5.36 -30.57 -10.81
N ASN A 87 -4.34 -31.21 -10.24
CA ASN A 87 -4.52 -32.39 -9.40
C ASN A 87 -5.26 -32.08 -8.11
N GLU A 88 -5.03 -30.91 -7.50
CA GLU A 88 -5.81 -30.45 -6.35
C GLU A 88 -7.30 -30.29 -6.73
N MET A 89 -7.58 -29.62 -7.84
CA MET A 89 -8.96 -29.43 -8.30
C MET A 89 -9.68 -30.75 -8.62
N LYS A 90 -8.95 -31.77 -9.14
CA LYS A 90 -9.53 -33.10 -9.37
C LYS A 90 -9.96 -33.78 -8.08
N LYS A 91 -9.11 -33.72 -7.05
CA LYS A 91 -9.42 -34.29 -5.74
C LYS A 91 -10.63 -33.62 -5.11
N GLU A 92 -10.71 -32.28 -5.19
CA GLU A 92 -11.86 -31.52 -4.68
C GLU A 92 -13.17 -31.87 -5.42
N ASP A 93 -13.12 -32.04 -6.75
CA ASP A 93 -14.30 -32.45 -7.55
C ASP A 93 -14.69 -33.94 -7.33
N GLU A 94 -13.76 -34.81 -6.90
CA GLU A 94 -14.00 -36.21 -6.52
C GLU A 94 -14.60 -36.31 -5.10
N GLU A 95 -14.02 -35.62 -4.11
CA GLU A 95 -14.50 -35.59 -2.72
C GLU A 95 -15.91 -34.98 -2.61
N SER A 96 -16.23 -33.97 -3.43
CA SER A 96 -17.56 -33.37 -3.48
C SER A 96 -18.62 -34.24 -4.17
N GLN A 97 -18.22 -35.27 -4.92
CA GLN A 97 -19.12 -36.26 -5.52
C GLN A 97 -19.36 -37.47 -4.61
N GLU A 98 -18.46 -37.75 -3.65
CA GLU A 98 -18.62 -38.87 -2.70
C GLU A 98 -19.71 -38.64 -1.64
N GLU A 99 -20.19 -37.42 -1.44
CA GLU A 99 -21.35 -37.14 -0.57
C GLU A 99 -22.72 -37.52 -1.18
N ILE A 100 -22.76 -37.97 -2.45
CA ILE A 100 -23.96 -38.46 -3.13
C ILE A 100 -23.70 -39.92 -3.55
N GLU A 101 -24.43 -40.86 -2.93
CA GLU A 101 -24.34 -42.34 -3.01
C GLU A 101 -23.58 -43.02 -4.19
N PRO A 102 -22.93 -44.18 -3.94
CA PRO A 102 -22.07 -44.84 -4.91
C PRO A 102 -22.87 -45.65 -5.94
N GLN A 103 -23.52 -44.98 -6.90
CA GLN A 103 -24.06 -45.64 -8.08
C GLN A 103 -23.87 -44.77 -9.33
N ARG A 104 -22.67 -44.78 -9.90
CA ARG A 104 -22.52 -44.64 -11.35
C ARG A 104 -21.82 -45.85 -11.92
N SER A 105 -22.68 -46.83 -12.20
CA SER A 105 -22.53 -47.79 -13.29
C SER A 105 -21.80 -47.16 -14.48
N ILE A 106 -20.79 -47.88 -14.94
CA ILE A 106 -20.12 -47.75 -16.24
C ILE A 106 -21.20 -47.60 -17.32
N LEU A 107 -21.51 -46.37 -17.71
CA LEU A 107 -22.34 -46.10 -18.87
C LEU A 107 -21.72 -44.94 -19.64
N PHE A 108 -20.87 -45.33 -20.58
CA PHE A 108 -20.47 -44.50 -21.72
C PHE A 108 -21.72 -43.88 -22.36
N SER A 109 -21.94 -42.58 -22.17
CA SER A 109 -22.80 -41.79 -23.05
C SER A 109 -22.58 -40.28 -22.89
N THR A 110 -22.32 -39.65 -24.03
CA THR A 110 -22.00 -38.24 -24.29
C THR A 110 -20.56 -37.81 -23.99
N ASP A 111 -19.62 -38.23 -24.85
CA ASP A 111 -18.21 -37.78 -24.87
C ASP A 111 -18.10 -36.25 -24.68
N ASN A 112 -19.01 -35.47 -25.29
CA ASN A 112 -19.00 -34.02 -25.19
C ASN A 112 -19.17 -33.46 -23.77
N ASN A 113 -19.95 -34.13 -22.90
CA ASN A 113 -20.19 -33.66 -21.53
C ASN A 113 -18.99 -33.94 -20.62
N ALA A 114 -18.36 -35.11 -20.76
CA ALA A 114 -17.13 -35.43 -20.06
C ALA A 114 -15.99 -34.47 -20.46
N THR A 115 -15.84 -34.20 -21.76
CA THR A 115 -14.84 -33.24 -22.26
C THR A 115 -15.11 -31.80 -21.79
N LEU A 116 -16.37 -31.40 -21.66
CA LEU A 116 -16.73 -30.06 -21.15
C LEU A 116 -16.42 -29.92 -19.64
N GLN A 117 -16.65 -30.98 -18.87
CA GLN A 117 -16.30 -31.02 -17.44
C GLN A 117 -14.78 -30.94 -17.24
N GLU A 118 -14.00 -31.68 -18.04
CA GLU A 118 -12.53 -31.57 -18.04
C GLU A 118 -12.04 -30.17 -18.43
N MET A 119 -12.61 -29.56 -19.48
CA MET A 119 -12.28 -28.18 -19.85
C MET A 119 -12.58 -27.18 -18.73
N MET A 120 -13.70 -27.35 -18.01
CA MET A 120 -14.04 -26.51 -16.86
C MET A 120 -12.99 -26.63 -15.75
N LEU A 121 -12.53 -27.84 -15.46
CA LEU A 121 -11.50 -28.09 -14.45
C LEU A 121 -10.18 -27.36 -14.78
N HIS A 122 -9.75 -27.42 -16.04
CA HIS A 122 -8.57 -26.70 -16.51
C HIS A 122 -8.72 -25.17 -16.38
N LEU A 123 -9.90 -24.64 -16.70
CA LEU A 123 -10.20 -23.21 -16.53
C LEU A 123 -10.20 -22.79 -15.06
N LYS A 124 -10.80 -23.61 -14.17
CA LYS A 124 -10.80 -23.38 -12.72
C LYS A 124 -9.37 -23.36 -12.15
N SER A 125 -8.55 -24.34 -12.52
CA SER A 125 -7.14 -24.41 -12.10
C SER A 125 -6.37 -23.17 -12.55
N TYR A 126 -6.50 -22.75 -13.82
CA TYR A 126 -5.83 -21.53 -14.29
C TYR A 126 -6.33 -20.28 -13.55
N TYR A 127 -7.65 -20.16 -13.33
CA TYR A 127 -8.22 -19.04 -12.57
C TYR A 127 -7.70 -19.00 -11.13
N SER A 128 -7.57 -20.14 -10.47
CA SER A 128 -7.01 -20.25 -9.11
C SER A 128 -5.56 -19.73 -9.07
N ILE A 129 -4.71 -20.18 -10.00
CA ILE A 129 -3.32 -19.73 -10.11
C ILE A 129 -3.23 -18.22 -10.36
N ALA A 130 -4.01 -17.69 -11.30
CA ALA A 130 -4.04 -16.26 -11.61
C ALA A 130 -4.54 -15.43 -10.42
N SER A 131 -5.55 -15.93 -9.71
CA SER A 131 -6.10 -15.29 -8.50
C SER A 131 -5.07 -15.22 -7.39
N GLN A 132 -4.34 -16.30 -7.13
CA GLN A 132 -3.28 -16.33 -6.13
C GLN A 132 -2.17 -15.34 -6.47
N ARG A 133 -1.72 -15.32 -7.73
CA ARG A 133 -0.69 -14.37 -8.19
C ARG A 133 -1.14 -12.92 -8.03
N LEU A 134 -2.38 -12.59 -8.36
CA LEU A 134 -2.94 -11.25 -8.12
C LEU A 134 -3.03 -10.91 -6.63
N ALA A 135 -3.44 -11.88 -5.80
CA ALA A 135 -3.51 -11.72 -4.34
C ALA A 135 -2.14 -11.43 -3.72
N ASP A 136 -1.06 -11.96 -4.30
CA ASP A 136 0.31 -11.68 -3.85
C ASP A 136 0.86 -10.37 -4.43
N GLN A 137 0.69 -10.14 -5.73
CA GLN A 137 1.32 -9.02 -6.44
C GLN A 137 0.67 -7.68 -6.13
N ILE A 138 -0.67 -7.61 -6.03
CA ILE A 138 -1.37 -6.32 -5.81
C ILE A 138 -0.92 -5.69 -4.47
N PRO A 139 -0.98 -6.39 -3.31
CA PRO A 139 -0.51 -5.81 -2.06
C PRO A 139 0.98 -5.48 -2.08
N LEU A 140 1.81 -6.26 -2.78
CA LEU A 140 3.24 -6.01 -2.87
C LEU A 140 3.55 -4.69 -3.61
N VAL A 141 2.90 -4.46 -4.75
CA VAL A 141 3.02 -3.20 -5.51
C VAL A 141 2.56 -2.02 -4.65
N ILE A 142 1.40 -2.13 -3.99
CA ILE A 142 0.87 -1.08 -3.12
C ILE A 142 1.85 -0.77 -1.99
N ARG A 143 2.33 -1.80 -1.28
CA ARG A 143 3.27 -1.66 -0.16
C ARG A 143 4.57 -1.02 -0.60
N TYR A 144 5.14 -1.48 -1.72
CA TYR A 144 6.40 -0.96 -2.23
C TYR A 144 6.27 0.52 -2.64
N MET A 145 5.29 0.85 -3.47
CA MET A 145 5.15 2.22 -4.00
C MET A 145 4.67 3.21 -2.95
N LEU A 146 3.61 2.88 -2.21
CA LEU A 146 2.97 3.84 -1.30
C LEU A 146 3.67 3.95 0.06
N LEU A 147 4.43 2.94 0.50
CA LEU A 147 5.14 3.00 1.77
C LEU A 147 6.64 3.16 1.56
N GLN A 148 7.29 2.21 0.89
CA GLN A 148 8.74 2.16 0.83
C GLN A 148 9.32 3.28 -0.06
N GLU A 149 8.90 3.37 -1.32
CA GLU A 149 9.38 4.40 -2.24
C GLU A 149 8.93 5.79 -1.79
N SER A 150 7.68 5.93 -1.34
CA SER A 150 7.16 7.19 -0.82
C SER A 150 7.94 7.70 0.40
N ALA A 151 8.28 6.82 1.35
CA ALA A 151 9.08 7.20 2.51
C ALA A 151 10.53 7.59 2.11
N ALA A 152 11.16 6.79 1.24
CA ALA A 152 12.52 7.08 0.76
C ALA A 152 12.57 8.40 -0.01
N GLN A 153 11.60 8.65 -0.90
CA GLN A 153 11.47 9.90 -1.62
C GLN A 153 11.22 11.08 -0.68
N LEU A 154 10.30 10.94 0.29
CA LEU A 154 10.03 11.99 1.26
C LEU A 154 11.28 12.35 2.07
N GLN A 155 12.05 11.35 2.53
CA GLN A 155 13.30 11.60 3.24
C GLN A 155 14.32 12.36 2.38
N ARG A 156 14.51 11.94 1.12
CA ARG A 156 15.40 12.63 0.17
C ARG A 156 14.96 14.07 -0.06
N GLU A 157 13.68 14.29 -0.35
CA GLU A 157 13.14 15.63 -0.61
C GLU A 157 13.24 16.53 0.63
N MET A 158 12.93 16.01 1.82
CA MET A 158 13.04 16.78 3.07
C MET A 158 14.48 17.19 3.36
N LEU A 159 15.48 16.33 3.08
CA LEU A 159 16.90 16.68 3.22
C LEU A 159 17.34 17.70 2.18
N GLN A 160 16.86 17.58 0.94
CA GLN A 160 17.18 18.53 -0.12
C GLN A 160 16.71 19.95 0.22
N MET A 161 15.59 20.11 0.94
CA MET A 161 15.12 21.42 1.40
C MET A 161 16.10 22.14 2.33
N LEU A 162 16.98 21.41 3.01
CA LEU A 162 17.97 22.00 3.92
C LEU A 162 19.19 22.56 3.19
N GLN A 163 19.35 22.28 1.90
CA GLN A 163 20.51 22.72 1.11
C GLN A 163 20.43 24.21 0.74
N ASP A 164 19.23 24.77 0.68
CA ASP A 164 19.00 26.17 0.33
C ASP A 164 19.01 27.06 1.58
N LYS A 165 20.18 27.65 1.86
CA LYS A 165 20.44 28.40 3.11
C LYS A 165 19.50 29.59 3.32
N GLU A 166 19.11 30.30 2.27
CA GLU A 166 18.20 31.45 2.39
C GLU A 166 16.77 31.01 2.74
N ASN A 167 16.35 29.84 2.24
CA ASN A 167 15.05 29.27 2.55
C ASN A 167 14.99 28.63 3.94
N VAL A 168 16.11 28.11 4.46
CA VAL A 168 16.15 27.45 5.79
C VAL A 168 15.74 28.40 6.92
N GLU A 169 16.19 29.65 6.90
CA GLU A 169 15.80 30.63 7.94
C GLU A 169 14.29 30.90 7.93
N GLN A 170 13.68 30.98 6.74
CA GLN A 170 12.25 31.17 6.60
C GLN A 170 11.46 29.93 7.05
N LEU A 171 11.96 28.73 6.73
CA LEU A 171 11.33 27.47 7.12
C LEU A 171 11.36 27.25 8.63
N LEU A 172 12.47 27.60 9.28
CA LEU A 172 12.68 27.48 10.71
C LEU A 172 12.21 28.72 11.50
N LYS A 173 11.43 29.60 10.88
CA LYS A 173 10.79 30.69 11.60
C LYS A 173 9.76 30.10 12.56
N GLU A 174 10.02 30.29 13.85
CA GLU A 174 9.15 29.82 14.92
C GLU A 174 7.80 30.56 14.89
N ASP A 175 6.75 29.86 15.29
CA ASP A 175 5.46 30.47 15.58
C ASP A 175 5.58 31.55 16.66
N CYS A 176 4.84 32.64 16.47
CA CYS A 176 4.91 33.82 17.33
C CYS A 176 4.52 33.49 18.78
N ASP A 177 3.45 32.74 19.00
CA ASP A 177 2.94 32.43 20.33
C ASP A 177 3.87 31.47 21.06
N ILE A 178 4.42 30.48 20.34
CA ILE A 178 5.43 29.56 20.86
C ILE A 178 6.70 30.32 21.25
N GLY A 179 7.15 31.26 20.40
CA GLY A 179 8.30 32.12 20.69
C GLY A 179 8.10 32.98 21.94
N HIS A 180 6.94 33.62 22.09
CA HIS A 180 6.60 34.41 23.28
C HIS A 180 6.56 33.54 24.55
N LYS A 181 5.93 32.35 24.47
CA LYS A 181 5.86 31.41 25.58
C LYS A 181 7.25 30.94 26.00
N ARG A 182 8.12 30.62 25.02
CA ARG A 182 9.52 30.23 25.25
C ARG A 182 10.30 31.33 25.97
N ALA A 183 10.20 32.57 25.50
CA ALA A 183 10.83 33.72 26.14
C ALA A 183 10.33 33.93 27.59
N GLY A 184 9.01 33.81 27.82
CA GLY A 184 8.42 33.91 29.15
C GLY A 184 8.93 32.85 30.13
N LEU A 185 9.01 31.58 29.69
CA LEU A 185 9.55 30.47 30.49
C LEU A 185 11.03 30.65 30.80
N GLN A 186 11.84 31.07 29.82
CA GLN A 186 13.27 31.36 30.03
C GLN A 186 13.48 32.48 31.06
N ASN A 187 12.67 33.55 30.99
CA ASN A 187 12.73 34.64 31.97
C ASN A 187 12.30 34.20 33.36
N LYS A 188 11.29 33.33 33.47
CA LYS A 188 10.89 32.74 34.76
C LYS A 188 11.99 31.86 35.34
N LEU A 189 12.63 31.02 34.52
CA LEU A 189 13.73 30.16 34.93
C LEU A 189 14.93 30.98 35.42
N LYS A 190 15.32 32.05 34.71
CA LYS A 190 16.39 32.96 35.12
C LYS A 190 16.14 33.56 36.51
N ARG A 191 14.91 34.05 36.76
CA ARG A 191 14.52 34.60 38.06
C ARG A 191 14.56 33.55 39.17
N LEU A 192 14.12 32.32 38.89
CA LEU A 192 14.20 31.22 39.86
C LEU A 192 15.64 30.81 40.18
N MET A 193 16.53 30.82 39.17
CA MET A 193 17.95 30.56 39.40
C MET A 193 18.60 31.64 40.28
N MET A 194 18.29 32.92 40.04
CA MET A 194 18.76 34.02 40.90
C MET A 194 18.22 33.89 42.33
N ALA A 195 16.93 33.59 42.51
CA ALA A 195 16.37 33.36 43.84
C ALA A 195 17.05 32.19 44.57
N ARG A 196 17.36 31.11 43.85
CA ARG A 196 18.11 29.97 44.39
C ARG A 196 19.54 30.36 44.78
N SER A 197 20.26 31.15 43.99
CA SER A 197 21.62 31.58 44.36
C SER A 197 21.59 32.42 45.64
N TYR A 198 20.64 33.35 45.76
CA TYR A 198 20.47 34.12 47.00
C TYR A 198 20.17 33.25 48.23
N LEU A 199 19.36 32.19 48.08
CA LEU A 199 19.07 31.25 49.16
C LEU A 199 20.28 30.39 49.57
N VAL A 200 21.22 30.15 48.65
CA VAL A 200 22.44 29.38 48.93
C VAL A 200 23.52 30.25 49.60
N GLU A 201 23.49 31.56 49.36
CA GLU A 201 24.39 32.54 50.00
C GLU A 201 23.95 32.92 51.43
N PHE A 202 22.72 32.60 51.83
CA PHE A 202 22.15 32.86 53.15
C PHE A 202 22.48 31.74 54.14
#